data_AF-A0AAI8VHJ0-F1
#
_entry.id   AF-A0AAI8VHJ0-F1
#
_cell.length_a   1.000
_cell.length_b   1.000
_cell.length_c   1.000
_cell.angle_alpha   90.00
_cell.angle_beta   90.00
_cell.angle_gamma   90.00
#
_symmetry.space_group_name_H-M   'P 1'
#
loop_
_entity.id
_entity.type
_entity.pdbx_description
1 polymer ?
#
loop_
_entity_poly.entity_id
_entity_poly.type
_entity_poly.pdbx_seq_one_letter_code
_entity_poly.pdbx_strand_id
1 'polypeptide(L)'
;MAQSAMKDSSVFHGPENWESWDREFQSRTIALELWDHINPDDEEREEWPEPPQKPKYKDYPKRLDHDTRSRGTSHTLDDTAPENKRTERIDPNSHPRAVSEMTTQGRMLFNADWTVFVYEDRKYETHRKNYKEMVQWVLDNVSTHYKDTVCRPTKLLDVWYTDLKEIASVSVAQLKPAARDRYREAVKPLNKLPRDLAAWINNWEAAVAIAKEKGVGDVADSESIFSDLSRALRKVIPEWVSAFRAVNRNKLERGKMNFRLIASDLREHAAMLYGAPTSSKIAKGSFAAHFGDEADQEDQENHSEDIRSTDYHEQKQRRPQRGERPRGGGTRGNRSSSKRPQAETLTNPDRARCKACLGFHELSQCFYAVSSKAPKGWIPNETSKRLVQQRIKDDSNLAEQVSRLNKSTAPTMTE
;
A
#
# COMPACT_ATOMS: atom_id res chain seq x y z
N MET A 1 -5.93 -23.11 -7.46
CA MET A 1 -6.84 -22.01 -7.85
C MET A 1 -7.23 -21.20 -6.61
N ALA A 2 -6.30 -20.42 -6.06
CA ALA A 2 -6.54 -19.62 -4.84
C ALA A 2 -5.69 -18.34 -4.83
N GLN A 3 -5.62 -17.64 -5.97
CA GLN A 3 -4.94 -16.35 -6.10
C GLN A 3 -5.79 -15.28 -6.78
N SER A 4 -7.09 -15.51 -6.96
CA SER A 4 -7.95 -14.63 -7.77
C SER A 4 -8.91 -13.74 -6.97
N ALA A 5 -8.74 -13.60 -5.66
CA ALA A 5 -9.72 -12.92 -4.80
C ALA A 5 -9.22 -11.65 -4.08
N MET A 6 -7.98 -11.18 -4.32
CA MET A 6 -7.47 -9.95 -3.67
C MET A 6 -7.24 -8.77 -4.63
N LYS A 7 -7.60 -8.90 -5.92
CA LYS A 7 -7.26 -7.87 -6.92
C LYS A 7 -8.31 -6.76 -7.05
N ASP A 8 -9.52 -6.94 -6.51
CA ASP A 8 -10.59 -5.93 -6.58
C ASP A 8 -10.58 -4.91 -5.42
N SER A 9 -9.72 -5.11 -4.41
CA SER A 9 -9.70 -4.26 -3.22
C SER A 9 -9.04 -2.89 -3.43
N SER A 10 -8.34 -2.66 -4.54
CA SER A 10 -7.50 -1.48 -4.77
C SER A 10 -8.04 -0.49 -5.80
N VAL A 11 -9.14 -0.79 -6.50
CA VAL A 11 -9.68 0.10 -7.53
C VAL A 11 -10.63 1.12 -6.91
N PHE A 12 -10.47 2.42 -7.14
CA PHE A 12 -11.40 3.44 -6.70
C PHE A 12 -12.71 3.36 -7.50
N HIS A 13 -13.79 2.99 -6.82
CA HIS A 13 -15.16 2.97 -7.37
C HIS A 13 -15.96 4.18 -6.91
N GLY A 14 -15.49 4.80 -5.84
CA GLY A 14 -16.05 6.01 -5.32
C GLY A 14 -15.90 6.13 -3.80
N PRO A 15 -16.79 6.89 -3.19
CA PRO A 15 -16.77 7.27 -1.77
C PRO A 15 -16.80 6.07 -0.82
N GLU A 16 -17.47 4.99 -1.23
CA GLU A 16 -17.64 3.77 -0.43
C GLU A 16 -16.32 3.10 -0.08
N ASN A 17 -15.33 3.18 -0.98
CA ASN A 17 -14.03 2.55 -0.80
C ASN A 17 -12.86 3.55 -0.77
N TRP A 18 -13.17 4.85 -0.63
CA TRP A 18 -12.18 5.92 -0.55
C TRP A 18 -11.12 5.65 0.52
N GLU A 19 -11.51 5.33 1.76
CA GLU A 19 -10.52 5.17 2.85
C GLU A 19 -9.50 4.05 2.61
N SER A 20 -9.90 2.99 1.90
CA SER A 20 -8.99 1.90 1.56
C SER A 20 -8.05 2.33 0.44
N TRP A 21 -8.60 2.99 -0.58
CA TRP A 21 -7.84 3.47 -1.72
C TRP A 21 -6.85 4.58 -1.33
N ASP A 22 -7.29 5.54 -0.54
CA ASP A 22 -6.50 6.66 -0.02
C ASP A 22 -5.29 6.17 0.79
N ARG A 23 -5.51 5.20 1.68
CA ARG A 23 -4.40 4.57 2.43
C ARG A 23 -3.38 3.89 1.51
N GLU A 24 -3.83 3.23 0.46
CA GLU A 24 -2.91 2.60 -0.50
C GLU A 24 -2.16 3.65 -1.33
N PHE A 25 -2.86 4.70 -1.78
CA PHE A 25 -2.27 5.83 -2.50
C PHE A 25 -1.18 6.51 -1.67
N GLN A 26 -1.48 6.85 -0.41
CA GLN A 26 -0.54 7.48 0.52
C GLN A 26 0.67 6.57 0.79
N SER A 27 0.44 5.30 1.10
CA SER A 27 1.52 4.34 1.36
C SER A 27 2.50 4.24 0.17
N ARG A 28 1.98 4.20 -1.06
CA ARG A 28 2.79 4.14 -2.28
C ARG A 28 3.54 5.44 -2.56
N THR A 29 2.88 6.59 -2.43
CA THR A 29 3.50 7.90 -2.66
C THR A 29 4.59 8.20 -1.63
N ILE A 30 4.40 7.79 -0.37
CA ILE A 30 5.45 7.87 0.66
C ILE A 30 6.63 6.95 0.29
N ALA A 31 6.37 5.71 -0.12
CA ALA A 31 7.42 4.76 -0.51
C ALA A 31 8.21 5.20 -1.76
N LEU A 32 7.57 5.99 -2.62
CA LEU A 32 8.15 6.54 -3.86
C LEU A 32 8.75 7.95 -3.67
N GLU A 33 8.73 8.50 -2.45
CA GLU A 33 9.21 9.86 -2.14
C GLU A 33 8.48 10.94 -2.98
N LEU A 34 7.16 10.81 -3.15
CA LEU A 34 6.31 11.73 -3.91
C LEU A 34 5.28 12.47 -3.06
N TRP A 35 5.06 12.05 -1.81
CA TRP A 35 3.95 12.54 -0.99
C TRP A 35 4.05 14.04 -0.68
N ASP A 36 5.27 14.55 -0.49
CA ASP A 36 5.55 15.96 -0.18
C ASP A 36 5.11 16.92 -1.31
N HIS A 37 4.99 16.42 -2.55
CA HIS A 37 4.47 17.16 -3.70
C HIS A 37 2.96 17.02 -3.91
N ILE A 38 2.30 16.10 -3.19
CA ILE A 38 0.90 15.71 -3.42
C ILE A 38 -0.01 16.12 -2.28
N ASN A 39 0.48 16.09 -1.04
CA ASN A 39 -0.33 16.28 0.15
C ASN A 39 -1.10 17.62 0.08
N PRO A 40 -2.45 17.60 0.08
CA PRO A 40 -3.27 18.82 0.08
C PRO A 40 -3.43 19.45 1.43
N ASP A 41 -3.12 18.71 2.50
CA ASP A 41 -3.23 19.21 3.86
C ASP A 41 -1.90 19.86 4.31
N ASP A 42 -0.89 19.90 3.44
CA ASP A 42 0.39 20.57 3.68
C ASP A 42 0.38 21.98 3.08
N GLU A 43 0.52 23.00 3.94
CA GLU A 43 0.58 24.41 3.54
C GLU A 43 1.91 24.77 2.85
N GLU A 44 2.97 23.99 3.10
CA GLU A 44 4.32 24.18 2.53
C GLU A 44 4.65 23.11 1.49
N ARG A 45 3.66 22.64 0.73
CA ARG A 45 3.84 21.64 -0.33
C ARG A 45 5.00 22.00 -1.27
N GLU A 46 5.90 21.04 -1.48
CA GLU A 46 7.03 21.20 -2.39
C GLU A 46 6.59 21.23 -3.86
N GLU A 47 7.19 22.12 -4.65
CA GLU A 47 6.98 22.15 -6.10
C GLU A 47 7.55 20.89 -6.78
N TRP A 48 6.91 20.46 -7.86
CA TRP A 48 7.40 19.34 -8.65
C TRP A 48 8.78 19.67 -9.25
N PRO A 49 9.77 18.78 -9.13
CA PRO A 49 11.14 19.07 -9.56
C PRO A 49 11.22 19.29 -11.07
N GLU A 50 12.00 20.31 -11.46
CA GLU A 50 12.30 20.63 -12.85
C GLU A 50 13.54 19.88 -13.38
N PRO A 51 13.64 19.68 -14.70
CA PRO A 51 14.84 19.10 -15.29
C PRO A 51 16.07 19.99 -15.02
N PRO A 52 17.18 19.43 -14.50
CA PRO A 52 18.36 20.21 -14.19
C PRO A 52 19.02 20.75 -15.46
N GLN A 53 19.66 21.91 -15.35
CA GLN A 53 20.29 22.56 -16.50
C GLN A 53 21.75 22.11 -16.67
N LYS A 54 22.07 21.67 -17.88
CA LYS A 54 23.44 21.33 -18.26
C LYS A 54 24.34 22.57 -18.18
N PRO A 55 25.53 22.49 -17.54
CA PRO A 55 26.49 23.57 -17.51
C PRO A 55 26.90 24.00 -18.93
N LYS A 56 26.90 25.30 -19.22
CA LYS A 56 27.20 25.82 -20.56
C LYS A 56 28.64 26.30 -20.60
N TYR A 57 29.39 25.93 -21.64
CA TYR A 57 30.80 26.30 -21.75
C TYR A 57 31.06 27.81 -21.70
N LYS A 58 30.09 28.61 -22.17
CA LYS A 58 30.15 30.09 -22.15
C LYS A 58 30.18 30.69 -20.74
N ASP A 59 29.80 29.95 -19.71
CA ASP A 59 29.76 30.46 -18.34
C ASP A 59 31.15 30.39 -17.66
N TYR A 60 32.17 29.86 -18.35
CA TYR A 60 33.52 29.64 -17.83
C TYR A 60 34.59 30.43 -18.59
N PRO A 61 35.67 30.86 -17.90
CA PRO A 61 36.73 31.68 -18.50
C PRO A 61 37.56 30.90 -19.52
N LYS A 62 37.70 31.46 -20.73
CA LYS A 62 38.58 30.95 -21.79
C LYS A 62 40.03 31.31 -21.52
N ARG A 63 40.94 30.37 -21.79
CA ARG A 63 42.38 30.60 -21.77
C ARG A 63 42.78 31.34 -23.05
N LEU A 64 43.55 32.42 -22.89
CA LEU A 64 44.16 33.14 -24.01
C LEU A 64 45.25 32.27 -24.64
N ASP A 65 45.12 31.97 -25.93
CA ASP A 65 46.17 31.27 -26.67
C ASP A 65 47.38 32.21 -26.80
N HIS A 66 48.52 31.79 -26.23
CA HIS A 66 49.78 32.48 -26.50
C HIS A 66 50.20 32.13 -27.93
N ASP A 67 50.10 33.10 -28.84
CA ASP A 67 50.70 33.00 -30.16
C ASP A 67 52.17 32.55 -30.03
N THR A 68 52.49 31.42 -30.63
CA THR A 68 53.88 30.94 -30.85
C THR A 68 54.57 31.78 -31.93
N ARG A 69 54.47 33.11 -31.82
CA ARG A 69 55.20 34.09 -32.62
C ARG A 69 56.02 35.00 -31.71
N SER A 70 57.07 34.43 -31.12
CA SER A 70 58.30 35.17 -30.90
C SER A 70 59.49 34.23 -31.11
N ARG A 71 59.85 34.07 -32.38
CA ARG A 71 61.15 33.53 -32.80
C ARG A 71 62.10 34.73 -32.89
N GLY A 72 63.15 34.72 -32.07
CA GLY A 72 64.17 35.78 -31.95
C GLY A 72 64.12 36.40 -30.54
N THR A 73 65.17 36.44 -29.72
CA THR A 73 66.62 36.30 -29.97
C THR A 73 67.28 35.88 -28.65
N SER A 74 68.39 35.15 -28.75
CA SER A 74 69.27 34.67 -27.66
C SER A 74 69.59 35.74 -26.60
N HIS A 75 69.57 35.36 -25.31
CA HIS A 75 70.58 35.80 -24.33
C HIS A 75 70.52 34.95 -23.03
N THR A 76 71.57 34.13 -22.87
CA THR A 76 72.33 33.78 -21.66
C THR A 76 71.66 33.78 -20.26
N LEU A 77 71.65 32.57 -19.67
CA LEU A 77 71.90 32.18 -18.26
C LEU A 77 71.69 33.23 -17.17
N ASP A 78 70.66 33.03 -16.34
CA ASP A 78 70.83 33.03 -14.89
C ASP A 78 69.74 32.17 -14.23
N ASP A 79 70.21 31.16 -13.50
CA ASP A 79 69.44 30.04 -12.96
C ASP A 79 69.18 30.29 -11.47
N THR A 80 68.21 31.15 -11.15
CA THR A 80 67.52 31.18 -9.85
C THR A 80 66.30 32.13 -9.91
N ALA A 81 65.19 31.65 -10.47
CA ALA A 81 63.90 32.31 -10.31
C ALA A 81 62.94 31.33 -9.62
N PRO A 82 62.27 31.73 -8.53
CA PRO A 82 61.32 30.87 -7.85
C PRO A 82 60.20 30.53 -8.83
N GLU A 83 59.76 29.27 -8.78
CA GLU A 83 58.73 28.65 -9.60
C GLU A 83 57.46 29.53 -9.64
N ASN A 84 57.45 30.45 -10.61
CA ASN A 84 56.48 31.50 -10.72
C ASN A 84 55.17 30.85 -11.19
N LYS A 85 54.13 30.89 -10.35
CA LYS A 85 52.76 30.52 -10.74
C LYS A 85 52.46 31.20 -12.08
N ARG A 86 52.51 30.46 -13.19
CA ARG A 86 52.05 30.96 -14.49
C ARG A 86 50.56 31.25 -14.33
N THR A 87 50.22 32.50 -14.01
CA THR A 87 48.85 32.98 -14.03
C THR A 87 48.38 32.91 -15.49
N GLU A 88 47.54 31.93 -15.79
CA GLU A 88 46.91 31.81 -17.10
C GLU A 88 46.15 33.10 -17.41
N ARG A 89 46.40 33.68 -18.58
CA ARG A 89 45.69 34.88 -19.03
C ARG A 89 44.31 34.47 -19.55
N ILE A 90 43.28 35.22 -19.13
CA ILE A 90 41.89 35.04 -19.56
C ILE A 90 41.71 35.81 -20.86
N ASP A 91 41.02 35.21 -21.84
CA ASP A 91 40.53 35.91 -23.02
C ASP A 91 39.14 36.52 -22.71
N PRO A 92 39.01 37.85 -22.54
CA PRO A 92 37.74 38.48 -22.20
C PRO A 92 36.80 38.63 -23.41
N ASN A 93 37.30 38.43 -24.63
CA ASN A 93 36.56 38.68 -25.87
C ASN A 93 36.00 37.40 -26.50
N SER A 94 36.23 36.24 -25.88
CA SER A 94 35.82 34.94 -26.41
C SER A 94 35.36 34.00 -25.30
N HIS A 95 34.56 33.00 -25.69
CA HIS A 95 34.06 31.96 -24.80
C HIS A 95 34.64 30.60 -25.21
N PRO A 96 34.88 29.69 -24.25
CA PRO A 96 35.31 28.34 -24.55
C PRO A 96 34.23 27.60 -25.34
N ARG A 97 34.63 26.88 -26.39
CA ARG A 97 33.78 25.92 -27.11
C ARG A 97 33.99 24.48 -26.65
N ALA A 98 35.11 24.23 -25.96
CA ALA A 98 35.47 22.94 -25.38
C ALA A 98 36.16 23.14 -24.03
N VAL A 99 36.17 22.10 -23.20
CA VAL A 99 36.82 22.10 -21.87
C VAL A 99 38.32 22.41 -21.97
N SER A 100 38.98 22.01 -23.07
CA SER A 100 40.40 22.28 -23.31
C SER A 100 40.73 23.77 -23.49
N GLU A 101 39.77 24.57 -23.93
CA GLU A 101 39.91 26.02 -24.15
C GLU A 101 39.69 26.83 -22.87
N MET A 102 39.22 26.20 -21.79
CA MET A 102 39.02 26.86 -20.50
C MET A 102 40.35 27.05 -19.76
N THR A 103 40.42 28.05 -18.88
CA THR A 103 41.49 28.13 -17.88
C THR A 103 41.45 26.94 -16.92
N THR A 104 42.53 26.68 -16.21
CA THR A 104 42.63 25.63 -15.20
C THR A 104 41.57 25.80 -14.11
N GLN A 105 41.32 27.03 -13.66
CA GLN A 105 40.23 27.34 -12.73
C GLN A 105 38.85 27.11 -13.38
N GLY A 106 38.65 27.55 -14.64
CA GLY A 106 37.40 27.32 -15.37
C GLY A 106 37.08 25.84 -15.56
N ARG A 107 38.08 24.99 -15.86
CA ARG A 107 37.93 23.53 -15.93
C ARG A 107 37.52 22.93 -14.59
N MET A 108 38.11 23.41 -13.49
CA MET A 108 37.75 22.93 -12.14
C MET A 108 36.28 23.27 -11.81
N LEU A 109 35.84 24.50 -12.07
CA LEU A 109 34.46 24.91 -11.85
C LEU A 109 33.49 24.14 -12.76
N PHE A 110 33.80 24.03 -14.06
CA PHE A 110 32.98 23.25 -14.99
C PHE A 110 32.84 21.80 -14.55
N ASN A 111 33.92 21.14 -14.11
CA ASN A 111 33.88 19.76 -13.64
C ASN A 111 33.08 19.61 -12.33
N ALA A 112 33.15 20.61 -11.42
CA ALA A 112 32.34 20.62 -10.21
C ALA A 112 30.85 20.76 -10.56
N ASP A 113 30.48 21.75 -11.38
CA ASP A 113 29.10 21.96 -11.83
C ASP A 113 28.58 20.78 -12.64
N TRP A 114 29.44 20.14 -13.45
CA TRP A 114 29.12 18.90 -14.16
C TRP A 114 28.81 17.76 -13.20
N THR A 115 29.57 17.64 -12.10
CA THR A 115 29.34 16.62 -11.07
C THR A 115 28.02 16.86 -10.34
N VAL A 116 27.69 18.12 -10.03
CA VAL A 116 26.38 18.50 -9.46
C VAL A 116 25.25 18.18 -10.43
N PHE A 117 25.37 18.60 -11.69
CA PHE A 117 24.39 18.32 -12.73
C PHE A 117 24.12 16.82 -12.88
N VAL A 118 25.16 15.97 -12.97
CA VAL A 118 24.99 14.52 -13.10
C VAL A 118 24.28 13.92 -11.88
N TYR A 119 24.55 14.44 -10.68
CA TYR A 119 23.87 14.00 -9.47
C TYR A 119 22.39 14.40 -9.46
N GLU A 120 22.09 15.65 -9.82
CA GLU A 120 20.72 16.17 -9.91
C GLU A 120 19.92 15.49 -11.02
N ASP A 121 20.53 15.25 -12.18
CA ASP A 121 19.91 14.57 -13.33
C ASP A 121 19.52 13.15 -12.96
N ARG A 122 20.40 12.43 -12.25
CA ARG A 122 20.08 11.10 -11.73
C ARG A 122 18.91 11.12 -10.74
N LYS A 123 18.87 12.10 -9.84
CA LYS A 123 17.74 12.26 -8.91
C LYS A 123 16.45 12.56 -9.66
N TYR A 124 16.50 13.48 -10.61
CA TYR A 124 15.36 13.84 -11.46
C TYR A 124 14.86 12.66 -12.27
N GLU A 125 15.75 11.83 -12.84
CA GLU A 125 15.36 10.61 -13.54
C GLU A 125 14.67 9.58 -12.63
N THR A 126 15.19 9.39 -11.40
CA THR A 126 14.54 8.55 -10.39
C THR A 126 13.16 9.08 -10.03
N HIS A 127 13.05 10.38 -9.73
CA HIS A 127 11.79 11.03 -9.43
C HIS A 127 10.80 10.88 -10.60
N ARG A 128 11.23 11.12 -11.84
CA ARG A 128 10.40 10.95 -13.04
C ARG A 128 9.95 9.51 -13.25
N LYS A 129 10.78 8.53 -12.91
CA LYS A 129 10.41 7.11 -12.96
C LYS A 129 9.33 6.80 -11.93
N ASN A 130 9.54 7.22 -10.69
CA ASN A 130 8.59 7.05 -9.59
C ASN A 130 7.24 7.70 -9.92
N TYR A 131 7.26 8.93 -10.45
CA TYR A 131 6.08 9.64 -10.92
C TYR A 131 5.30 8.85 -11.98
N LYS A 132 5.99 8.33 -13.01
CA LYS A 132 5.34 7.51 -14.06
C LYS A 132 4.74 6.22 -13.51
N GLU A 133 5.44 5.57 -12.58
CA GLU A 133 4.93 4.37 -11.91
C GLU A 133 3.65 4.68 -11.14
N MET A 134 3.62 5.79 -10.41
CA MET A 134 2.44 6.20 -9.65
C MET A 134 1.28 6.61 -10.57
N VAL A 135 1.54 7.36 -11.64
CA VAL A 135 0.52 7.69 -12.67
C VAL A 135 -0.09 6.43 -13.25
N GLN A 136 0.74 5.46 -13.64
CA GLN A 136 0.25 4.19 -14.18
C GLN A 136 -0.59 3.44 -13.15
N TRP A 137 -0.14 3.40 -11.89
CA TRP A 137 -0.88 2.75 -10.82
C TRP A 137 -2.26 3.39 -10.61
N VAL A 138 -2.36 4.73 -10.57
CA VAL A 138 -3.65 5.43 -10.44
C VAL A 138 -4.54 5.11 -11.64
N LEU A 139 -4.00 5.17 -12.86
CA LEU A 139 -4.77 4.83 -14.06
C LEU A 139 -5.20 3.37 -14.06
N ASP A 140 -4.50 2.44 -13.43
CA ASP A 140 -4.95 1.04 -13.33
C ASP A 140 -5.97 0.82 -12.21
N ASN A 141 -5.94 1.68 -11.18
CA ASN A 141 -6.69 1.53 -9.93
C ASN A 141 -7.76 2.60 -9.71
N VAL A 142 -8.29 3.16 -10.79
CA VAL A 142 -9.42 4.08 -10.76
C VAL A 142 -10.47 3.62 -11.76
N SER A 143 -11.76 3.74 -11.46
CA SER A 143 -12.82 3.35 -12.40
C SER A 143 -12.78 4.19 -13.67
N THR A 144 -13.11 3.59 -14.81
CA THR A 144 -13.00 4.20 -16.15
C THR A 144 -13.61 5.61 -16.23
N HIS A 145 -14.81 5.81 -15.66
CA HIS A 145 -15.47 7.12 -15.64
C HIS A 145 -14.60 8.22 -14.98
N TYR A 146 -13.92 7.90 -13.88
CA TYR A 146 -13.04 8.87 -13.20
C TYR A 146 -11.73 9.09 -13.97
N LYS A 147 -11.25 8.12 -14.75
CA LYS A 147 -10.10 8.33 -15.64
C LYS A 147 -10.41 9.41 -16.68
N ASP A 148 -11.59 9.35 -17.28
CA ASP A 148 -12.00 10.25 -18.37
C ASP A 148 -12.37 11.66 -17.86
N THR A 149 -12.97 11.73 -16.67
CA THR A 149 -13.48 12.99 -16.11
C THR A 149 -12.45 13.72 -15.25
N VAL A 150 -11.72 12.99 -14.39
CA VAL A 150 -10.82 13.54 -13.36
C VAL A 150 -9.36 13.40 -13.76
N CYS A 151 -8.91 12.16 -14.03
CA CYS A 151 -7.49 11.85 -14.27
C CYS A 151 -7.04 12.18 -15.71
N ARG A 152 -7.26 13.42 -16.14
CA ARG A 152 -6.90 13.88 -17.48
C ARG A 152 -5.38 14.01 -17.61
N PRO A 153 -4.77 13.63 -18.76
CA PRO A 153 -3.32 13.69 -18.97
C PRO A 153 -2.71 15.10 -18.85
N THR A 154 -3.52 16.15 -18.93
CA THR A 154 -3.08 17.55 -18.79
C THR A 154 -2.90 17.99 -17.34
N LYS A 155 -3.42 17.21 -16.38
CA LYS A 155 -3.35 17.50 -14.95
C LYS A 155 -2.24 16.66 -14.30
N LEU A 156 -1.67 17.20 -13.23
CA LEU A 156 -0.67 16.53 -12.42
C LEU A 156 -1.33 15.63 -11.36
N LEU A 157 -0.52 14.74 -10.80
CA LEU A 157 -0.97 13.70 -9.86
C LEU A 157 -1.59 14.29 -8.57
N ASP A 158 -1.11 15.44 -8.12
CA ASP A 158 -1.63 16.16 -6.97
C ASP A 158 -3.05 16.72 -7.22
N VAL A 159 -3.28 17.22 -8.43
CA VAL A 159 -4.60 17.66 -8.88
C VAL A 159 -5.55 16.47 -9.01
N TRP A 160 -5.07 15.33 -9.54
CA TRP A 160 -5.89 14.11 -9.61
C TRP A 160 -6.30 13.65 -8.21
N TYR A 161 -5.37 13.63 -7.26
CA TYR A 161 -5.64 13.19 -5.89
C TYR A 161 -6.66 14.11 -5.18
N THR A 162 -6.49 15.42 -5.30
CA THR A 162 -7.40 16.41 -4.70
C THR A 162 -8.81 16.32 -5.27
N ASP A 163 -8.96 16.24 -6.59
CA ASP A 163 -10.27 16.07 -7.23
C ASP A 163 -10.96 14.77 -6.79
N LEU A 164 -10.21 13.65 -6.69
CA LEU A 164 -10.75 12.38 -6.21
C LEU A 164 -11.16 12.45 -4.72
N LYS A 165 -10.37 13.12 -3.89
CA LYS A 165 -10.67 13.38 -2.47
C LYS A 165 -11.94 14.23 -2.33
N GLU A 166 -12.10 15.25 -3.16
CA GLU A 166 -13.29 16.10 -3.18
C GLU A 166 -14.54 15.28 -3.51
N ILE A 167 -14.51 14.48 -4.59
CA ILE A 167 -15.63 13.62 -4.99
C ILE A 167 -16.01 12.64 -3.88
N ALA A 168 -15.01 12.01 -3.26
CA ALA A 168 -15.22 11.12 -2.12
C ALA A 168 -15.87 11.86 -0.94
N SER A 169 -15.39 13.05 -0.60
CA SER A 169 -15.89 13.84 0.53
C SER A 169 -17.33 14.33 0.33
N VAL A 170 -17.67 14.81 -0.88
CA VAL A 170 -19.01 15.29 -1.23
C VAL A 170 -20.04 14.18 -1.06
N SER A 171 -19.68 12.96 -1.45
CA SER A 171 -20.61 11.85 -1.31
C SER A 171 -20.61 11.25 0.10
N VAL A 172 -19.51 11.22 0.85
CA VAL A 172 -19.57 10.86 2.29
C VAL A 172 -20.55 11.77 3.04
N ALA A 173 -20.58 13.07 2.72
CA ALA A 173 -21.56 14.01 3.25
C ALA A 173 -23.01 13.67 2.85
N GLN A 174 -23.22 13.02 1.70
CA GLN A 174 -24.54 12.52 1.24
C GLN A 174 -24.89 11.12 1.76
N LEU A 175 -23.89 10.27 2.04
CA LEU A 175 -24.06 8.89 2.49
C LEU A 175 -24.68 8.81 3.88
N LYS A 176 -24.35 9.74 4.78
CA LYS A 176 -24.95 9.79 6.13
C LYS A 176 -26.45 10.15 6.11
N PRO A 177 -26.90 11.20 5.40
CA PRO A 177 -28.32 11.45 5.14
C PRO A 177 -29.02 10.28 4.46
N ALA A 178 -28.42 9.70 3.41
CA ALA A 178 -29.02 8.56 2.70
C ALA A 178 -29.16 7.31 3.60
N ALA A 179 -28.16 7.02 4.44
CA ALA A 179 -28.23 5.94 5.42
C ALA A 179 -29.32 6.21 6.47
N ARG A 180 -29.46 7.46 6.92
CA ARG A 180 -30.53 7.90 7.84
C ARG A 180 -31.91 7.73 7.20
N ASP A 181 -32.08 8.15 5.95
CA ASP A 181 -33.36 8.06 5.25
C ASP A 181 -33.73 6.58 5.00
N ARG A 182 -32.76 5.75 4.63
CA ARG A 182 -32.95 4.30 4.52
C ARG A 182 -33.34 3.64 5.85
N TYR A 183 -32.71 4.05 6.94
CA TYR A 183 -33.09 3.60 8.28
C TYR A 183 -34.53 4.02 8.62
N ARG A 184 -34.88 5.28 8.41
CA ARG A 184 -36.23 5.83 8.64
C ARG A 184 -37.29 5.12 7.82
N GLU A 185 -36.99 4.79 6.57
CA GLU A 185 -37.86 3.99 5.70
C GLU A 185 -38.11 2.59 6.31
N ALA A 186 -37.05 1.95 6.80
CA ALA A 186 -37.14 0.60 7.37
C ALA A 186 -37.90 0.55 8.71
N VAL A 187 -37.95 1.65 9.47
CA VAL A 187 -38.72 1.75 10.72
C VAL A 187 -40.07 2.46 10.57
N LYS A 188 -40.55 2.66 9.34
CA LYS A 188 -41.89 3.21 9.12
C LYS A 188 -42.95 2.35 9.81
N PRO A 189 -43.92 2.96 10.51
CA PRO A 189 -45.04 2.24 11.13
C PRO A 189 -45.75 1.32 10.15
N LEU A 190 -45.72 0.02 10.46
CA LEU A 190 -46.45 -0.97 9.70
C LEU A 190 -47.93 -0.87 10.06
N ASN A 191 -48.78 -0.75 9.04
CA ASN A 191 -50.24 -0.74 9.22
C ASN A 191 -50.86 -2.13 9.04
N LYS A 192 -50.13 -3.06 8.41
CA LYS A 192 -50.52 -4.45 8.19
C LYS A 192 -49.29 -5.34 8.35
N LEU A 193 -49.51 -6.60 8.72
CA LEU A 193 -48.45 -7.59 8.81
C LEU A 193 -47.88 -7.87 7.41
N PRO A 194 -46.57 -7.65 7.16
CA PRO A 194 -45.96 -7.92 5.87
C PRO A 194 -46.00 -9.42 5.56
N ARG A 195 -46.44 -9.81 4.36
CA ARG A 195 -46.52 -11.22 3.92
C ARG A 195 -45.21 -11.98 4.13
N ASP A 196 -44.09 -11.30 3.98
CA ASP A 196 -42.76 -11.82 4.31
C ASP A 196 -42.11 -10.94 5.38
N LEU A 197 -42.39 -11.27 6.64
CA LEU A 197 -41.81 -10.57 7.78
C LEU A 197 -40.30 -10.83 7.89
N ALA A 198 -39.80 -11.98 7.43
CA ALA A 198 -38.37 -12.30 7.48
C ALA A 198 -37.57 -11.39 6.54
N ALA A 199 -38.06 -11.15 5.31
CA ALA A 199 -37.46 -10.19 4.39
C ALA A 199 -37.49 -8.75 4.94
N TRP A 200 -38.58 -8.36 5.60
CA TRP A 200 -38.67 -7.05 6.25
C TRP A 200 -37.63 -6.91 7.38
N ILE A 201 -37.48 -7.93 8.24
CA ILE A 201 -36.47 -7.94 9.31
C ILE A 201 -35.06 -7.83 8.72
N ASN A 202 -34.76 -8.54 7.63
CA ASN A 202 -33.46 -8.47 6.96
C ASN A 202 -33.17 -7.06 6.42
N ASN A 203 -34.16 -6.40 5.81
CA ASN A 203 -34.01 -5.02 5.33
C ASN A 203 -33.78 -4.05 6.49
N TRP A 204 -34.51 -4.19 7.59
CA TRP A 204 -34.31 -3.40 8.80
C TRP A 204 -32.92 -3.62 9.42
N GLU A 205 -32.47 -4.87 9.57
CA GLU A 205 -31.15 -5.19 10.12
C GLU A 205 -30.02 -4.64 9.25
N ALA A 206 -30.16 -4.75 7.92
CA ALA A 206 -29.21 -4.16 6.97
C ALA A 206 -29.18 -2.63 7.08
N ALA A 207 -30.34 -1.97 7.18
CA ALA A 207 -30.43 -0.52 7.33
C ALA A 207 -29.80 -0.04 8.65
N VAL A 208 -30.00 -0.75 9.76
CA VAL A 208 -29.35 -0.46 11.06
C VAL A 208 -27.84 -0.63 10.96
N ALA A 209 -27.36 -1.69 10.32
CA ALA A 209 -25.91 -1.93 10.16
C ALA A 209 -25.24 -0.81 9.37
N ILE A 210 -25.81 -0.41 8.23
CA ILE A 210 -25.31 0.69 7.39
C ILE A 210 -25.36 2.01 8.17
N ALA A 211 -26.47 2.30 8.86
CA ALA A 211 -26.62 3.53 9.64
C ALA A 211 -25.62 3.61 10.81
N LYS A 212 -25.30 2.48 11.47
CA LYS A 212 -24.26 2.41 12.50
C LYS A 212 -22.88 2.65 11.94
N GLU A 213 -22.56 2.02 10.82
CA GLU A 213 -21.28 2.18 10.13
C GLU A 213 -21.05 3.65 9.71
N LYS A 214 -22.08 4.32 9.20
CA LYS A 214 -22.01 5.74 8.79
C LYS A 214 -22.22 6.74 9.93
N GLY A 215 -22.28 6.28 11.18
CA GLY A 215 -22.38 7.13 12.36
C GLY A 215 -23.65 7.98 12.44
N VAL A 216 -24.80 7.42 12.02
CA VAL A 216 -26.12 8.06 12.17
C VAL A 216 -26.53 8.04 13.65
N GLY A 217 -26.81 9.21 14.22
CA GLY A 217 -27.16 9.34 15.64
C GLY A 217 -28.42 8.58 16.06
N ASP A 218 -29.40 8.45 15.16
CA ASP A 218 -30.67 7.73 15.41
C ASP A 218 -30.44 6.26 15.84
N VAL A 219 -29.33 5.64 15.42
CA VAL A 219 -28.96 4.24 15.74
C VAL A 219 -27.76 4.13 16.69
N ALA A 220 -27.41 5.19 17.42
CA ALA A 220 -26.28 5.17 18.35
C ALA A 220 -26.50 4.15 19.47
N ASP A 221 -27.68 4.15 20.07
CA ASP A 221 -28.00 3.38 21.26
C ASP A 221 -28.95 2.22 20.98
N SER A 222 -28.81 1.14 21.75
CA SER A 222 -29.70 -0.02 21.64
C SER A 222 -31.15 0.32 21.98
N GLU A 223 -31.36 1.28 22.88
CA GLU A 223 -32.68 1.75 23.27
C GLU A 223 -33.37 2.55 22.16
N SER A 224 -32.65 3.42 21.45
CA SER A 224 -33.22 4.18 20.32
C SER A 224 -33.64 3.24 19.19
N ILE A 225 -32.77 2.28 18.84
CA ILE A 225 -33.04 1.25 17.81
C ILE A 225 -34.30 0.46 18.17
N PHE A 226 -34.41 -0.01 19.43
CA PHE A 226 -35.57 -0.77 19.87
C PHE A 226 -36.84 0.09 19.98
N SER A 227 -36.72 1.35 20.40
CA SER A 227 -37.85 2.29 20.45
C SER A 227 -38.46 2.50 19.08
N ASP A 228 -37.64 2.74 18.06
CA ASP A 228 -38.10 2.93 16.68
C ASP A 228 -38.66 1.63 16.09
N LEU A 229 -38.02 0.48 16.34
CA LEU A 229 -38.56 -0.84 15.96
C LEU A 229 -39.92 -1.10 16.64
N SER A 230 -40.04 -0.77 17.93
CA SER A 230 -41.28 -0.94 18.68
C SER A 230 -42.39 -0.08 18.12
N ARG A 231 -42.09 1.16 17.70
CA ARG A 231 -43.04 2.04 17.01
C ARG A 231 -43.47 1.46 15.66
N ALA A 232 -42.53 0.86 14.93
CA ALA A 232 -42.81 0.21 13.64
C ALA A 232 -43.79 -0.95 13.78
N LEU A 233 -43.61 -1.79 14.81
CA LEU A 233 -44.35 -3.04 15.01
C LEU A 233 -45.59 -2.93 15.90
N ARG A 234 -45.76 -1.85 16.65
CA ARG A 234 -46.79 -1.71 17.70
C ARG A 234 -48.21 -2.06 17.26
N LYS A 235 -48.58 -1.71 16.02
CA LYS A 235 -49.95 -1.97 15.50
C LYS A 235 -50.17 -3.41 15.05
N VAL A 236 -49.08 -4.13 14.79
CA VAL A 236 -49.11 -5.39 14.04
C VAL A 236 -48.75 -6.58 14.93
N ILE A 237 -47.79 -6.39 15.84
CA ILE A 237 -47.32 -7.43 16.77
C ILE A 237 -47.13 -6.83 18.19
N PRO A 238 -48.20 -6.29 18.82
CA PRO A 238 -48.09 -5.61 20.12
C PRO A 238 -47.62 -6.51 21.26
N GLU A 239 -48.00 -7.80 21.22
CA GLU A 239 -47.67 -8.77 22.27
C GLU A 239 -46.17 -9.03 22.36
N TRP A 240 -45.52 -9.28 21.21
CA TRP A 240 -44.08 -9.47 21.15
C TRP A 240 -43.32 -8.24 21.64
N VAL A 241 -43.71 -7.05 21.19
CA VAL A 241 -43.07 -5.78 21.59
C VAL A 241 -43.10 -5.61 23.10
N SER A 242 -44.24 -5.91 23.73
CA SER A 242 -44.43 -5.76 25.17
C SER A 242 -43.64 -6.81 25.96
N ALA A 243 -43.71 -8.09 25.55
CA ALA A 243 -42.98 -9.19 26.17
C ALA A 243 -41.46 -8.99 26.09
N PHE A 244 -40.95 -8.64 24.90
CA PHE A 244 -39.52 -8.43 24.68
C PHE A 244 -38.98 -7.27 25.51
N ARG A 245 -39.72 -6.15 25.58
CA ARG A 245 -39.36 -4.99 26.41
C ARG A 245 -39.31 -5.37 27.89
N ALA A 246 -40.29 -6.14 28.38
CA ALA A 246 -40.35 -6.55 29.78
C ALA A 246 -39.14 -7.44 30.17
N VAL A 247 -38.78 -8.40 29.33
CA VAL A 247 -37.66 -9.33 29.58
C VAL A 247 -36.29 -8.64 29.45
N ASN A 248 -36.13 -7.72 28.49
CA ASN A 248 -34.83 -7.16 28.13
C ASN A 248 -34.60 -5.72 28.61
N ARG A 249 -35.49 -5.14 29.44
CA ARG A 249 -35.42 -3.73 29.90
C ARG A 249 -34.04 -3.33 30.40
N ASN A 250 -33.50 -4.07 31.36
CA ASN A 250 -32.20 -3.78 31.97
C ASN A 250 -31.01 -3.93 30.99
N LYS A 251 -31.15 -4.71 29.90
CA LYS A 251 -30.09 -4.89 28.89
C LYS A 251 -30.13 -3.78 27.84
N LEU A 252 -31.32 -3.28 27.53
CA LEU A 252 -31.55 -2.13 26.65
C LEU A 252 -31.02 -0.84 27.28
N GLU A 253 -31.40 -0.56 28.54
CA GLU A 253 -30.96 0.63 29.29
C GLU A 253 -29.43 0.70 29.49
N ARG A 254 -28.78 -0.46 29.61
CA ARG A 254 -27.31 -0.56 29.74
C ARG A 254 -26.55 -0.58 28.41
N GLY A 255 -27.26 -0.43 27.27
CA GLY A 255 -26.64 -0.44 25.93
C GLY A 255 -25.98 -1.77 25.53
N LYS A 256 -26.24 -2.86 26.26
CA LYS A 256 -25.61 -4.17 26.01
C LYS A 256 -26.36 -5.02 24.99
N MET A 257 -27.50 -4.53 24.48
CA MET A 257 -28.33 -5.27 23.55
C MET A 257 -27.88 -5.06 22.11
N ASN A 258 -27.47 -6.13 21.44
CA ASN A 258 -27.13 -6.07 20.03
C ASN A 258 -28.40 -6.11 19.17
N PHE A 259 -28.53 -5.22 18.19
CA PHE A 259 -29.65 -5.20 17.25
C PHE A 259 -29.84 -6.53 16.51
N ARG A 260 -28.76 -7.30 16.29
CA ARG A 260 -28.82 -8.66 15.72
C ARG A 260 -29.55 -9.65 16.62
N LEU A 261 -29.43 -9.51 17.94
CA LEU A 261 -30.16 -10.35 18.90
C LEU A 261 -31.66 -10.01 18.88
N ILE A 262 -31.99 -8.72 18.76
CA ILE A 262 -33.37 -8.26 18.59
C ILE A 262 -33.95 -8.85 17.29
N ALA A 263 -33.18 -8.82 16.18
CA ALA A 263 -33.57 -9.41 14.91
C ALA A 263 -33.81 -10.93 15.03
N SER A 264 -32.95 -11.65 15.75
CA SER A 264 -33.06 -13.09 15.95
C SER A 264 -34.35 -13.47 16.69
N ASP A 265 -34.64 -12.82 17.81
CA ASP A 265 -35.85 -13.06 18.60
C ASP A 265 -37.12 -12.74 17.81
N LEU A 266 -37.10 -11.64 17.05
CA LEU A 266 -38.21 -11.27 16.17
C LEU A 266 -38.42 -12.29 15.03
N ARG A 267 -37.36 -12.89 14.50
CA ARG A 267 -37.48 -13.98 13.50
C ARG A 267 -38.08 -15.23 14.11
N GLU A 268 -37.73 -15.57 15.34
CA GLU A 268 -38.32 -16.71 16.05
C GLU A 268 -39.82 -16.50 16.26
N HIS A 269 -40.22 -15.29 16.68
CA HIS A 269 -41.63 -14.93 16.78
C HIS A 269 -42.33 -14.92 15.41
N ALA A 270 -41.67 -14.46 14.35
CA ALA A 270 -42.19 -14.50 12.98
C ALA A 270 -42.47 -15.93 12.51
N ALA A 271 -41.58 -16.87 12.82
CA ALA A 271 -41.76 -18.29 12.49
C ALA A 271 -42.95 -18.91 13.23
N MET A 272 -43.24 -18.48 14.46
CA MET A 272 -44.44 -18.90 15.19
C MET A 272 -45.73 -18.36 14.54
N LEU A 273 -45.72 -17.11 14.08
CA LEU A 273 -46.89 -16.47 13.46
C LEU A 273 -47.25 -17.06 12.08
N TYR A 274 -46.23 -17.35 11.27
CA TYR A 274 -46.41 -17.84 9.90
C TYR A 274 -46.42 -19.36 9.76
N GLY A 275 -46.12 -20.07 10.85
CA GLY A 275 -45.83 -21.50 10.83
C GLY A 275 -44.45 -21.76 10.23
N ALA A 276 -43.71 -22.70 10.84
CA ALA A 276 -42.48 -23.20 10.22
C ALA A 276 -42.81 -23.72 8.81
N PRO A 277 -41.98 -23.46 7.78
CA PRO A 277 -42.12 -24.16 6.52
C PRO A 277 -42.03 -25.64 6.86
N THR A 278 -43.12 -26.37 6.62
CA THR A 278 -43.18 -27.81 6.87
C THR A 278 -42.00 -28.44 6.15
N SER A 279 -41.00 -28.92 6.90
CA SER A 279 -39.88 -29.64 6.31
C SER A 279 -40.48 -30.78 5.50
N SER A 280 -40.29 -30.75 4.19
CA SER A 280 -40.71 -31.80 3.28
C SER A 280 -40.28 -33.15 3.85
N LYS A 281 -41.24 -34.06 3.96
CA LYS A 281 -41.10 -35.45 4.44
C LYS A 281 -39.73 -36.03 4.05
N ILE A 282 -38.89 -36.28 5.05
CA ILE A 282 -37.69 -37.11 4.88
C ILE A 282 -38.19 -38.53 4.57
N ALA A 283 -37.91 -39.00 3.36
CA ALA A 283 -38.16 -40.37 2.95
C ALA A 283 -37.29 -41.31 3.81
N LYS A 284 -37.92 -42.03 4.73
CA LYS A 284 -37.33 -43.19 5.37
C LYS A 284 -37.20 -44.30 4.33
N GLY A 285 -35.98 -44.78 4.08
CA GLY A 285 -35.77 -46.09 3.48
C GLY A 285 -34.67 -46.12 2.44
N SER A 286 -33.45 -46.43 2.88
CA SER A 286 -32.48 -47.25 2.13
C SER A 286 -31.22 -47.46 2.98
N PHE A 287 -31.29 -48.43 3.90
CA PHE A 287 -30.10 -49.15 4.32
C PHE A 287 -30.33 -50.61 3.97
N ALA A 288 -29.52 -51.15 3.06
CA ALA A 288 -29.32 -52.58 2.91
C ALA A 288 -27.82 -52.82 3.08
N ALA A 289 -27.44 -53.32 4.25
CA ALA A 289 -26.17 -53.96 4.48
C ALA A 289 -26.38 -55.46 4.28
N HIS A 290 -25.73 -56.06 3.28
CA HIS A 290 -25.49 -57.50 3.26
C HIS A 290 -24.04 -57.74 2.82
N PHE A 291 -23.29 -58.34 3.75
CA PHE A 291 -22.00 -59.00 3.53
C PHE A 291 -22.24 -60.37 2.88
N GLY A 292 -21.26 -60.87 2.12
CA GLY A 292 -21.00 -62.31 1.97
C GLY A 292 -20.94 -62.87 0.54
N ASP A 293 -19.70 -62.90 0.03
CA ASP A 293 -18.98 -63.98 -0.69
C ASP A 293 -19.51 -64.70 -1.96
N GLU A 294 -18.61 -64.64 -2.95
CA GLU A 294 -18.03 -65.71 -3.78
C GLU A 294 -18.85 -66.45 -4.88
N ALA A 295 -18.39 -66.16 -6.11
CA ALA A 295 -17.92 -67.07 -7.16
C ALA A 295 -18.91 -67.85 -8.06
N ASP A 296 -18.56 -67.72 -9.35
CA ASP A 296 -18.66 -68.67 -10.46
C ASP A 296 -19.95 -68.84 -11.30
N GLN A 297 -19.81 -68.33 -12.53
CA GLN A 297 -19.87 -69.03 -13.82
C GLN A 297 -21.21 -69.28 -14.56
N GLU A 298 -21.09 -68.97 -15.87
CA GLU A 298 -21.71 -69.57 -17.06
C GLU A 298 -23.10 -69.12 -17.55
N ASP A 299 -23.03 -68.33 -18.62
CA ASP A 299 -23.67 -68.51 -19.93
C ASP A 299 -25.07 -69.15 -20.03
N GLN A 300 -26.02 -68.36 -20.52
CA GLN A 300 -27.01 -68.85 -21.49
C GLN A 300 -27.61 -67.71 -22.32
N GLU A 301 -27.30 -67.75 -23.62
CA GLU A 301 -27.95 -67.00 -24.68
C GLU A 301 -29.41 -67.46 -24.86
N ASN A 302 -30.33 -66.54 -25.14
CA ASN A 302 -31.42 -66.85 -26.08
C ASN A 302 -31.91 -65.60 -26.85
N HIS A 303 -32.09 -65.81 -28.14
CA HIS A 303 -32.38 -64.86 -29.22
C HIS A 303 -33.88 -64.59 -29.40
N SER A 304 -34.24 -63.39 -29.87
CA SER A 304 -35.23 -63.06 -30.95
C SER A 304 -35.53 -61.54 -30.93
N GLU A 305 -35.07 -60.74 -31.89
CA GLU A 305 -35.73 -60.34 -33.18
C GLU A 305 -37.08 -59.58 -32.94
N ASP A 306 -37.44 -58.43 -33.56
CA ASP A 306 -37.02 -57.87 -34.84
C ASP A 306 -37.54 -56.40 -35.04
N ILE A 307 -36.81 -55.64 -35.88
CA ILE A 307 -37.25 -54.68 -36.93
C ILE A 307 -37.71 -53.20 -36.69
N ARG A 308 -36.90 -52.30 -37.33
CA ARG A 308 -37.14 -51.02 -38.06
C ARG A 308 -37.44 -49.72 -37.28
N SER A 309 -36.91 -48.52 -37.62
CA SER A 309 -36.30 -48.01 -38.86
C SER A 309 -35.49 -46.71 -38.62
N THR A 310 -34.31 -46.58 -39.26
CA THR A 310 -33.74 -45.44 -40.05
C THR A 310 -34.00 -43.97 -39.59
N ASP A 311 -33.06 -43.02 -39.49
CA ASP A 311 -32.07 -42.59 -40.50
C ASP A 311 -31.03 -41.53 -39.98
N TYR A 312 -29.81 -41.59 -40.57
CA TYR A 312 -28.77 -40.57 -40.90
C TYR A 312 -28.42 -39.38 -39.94
N HIS A 313 -27.18 -38.87 -39.81
CA HIS A 313 -25.99 -38.88 -40.67
C HIS A 313 -24.69 -38.61 -39.87
N GLU A 314 -23.62 -39.26 -40.33
CA GLU A 314 -22.21 -39.22 -39.91
C GLU A 314 -21.45 -37.95 -40.38
N GLN A 315 -20.45 -37.48 -39.61
CA GLN A 315 -19.18 -37.02 -40.21
C GLN A 315 -17.99 -37.03 -39.22
N LYS A 316 -17.07 -37.96 -39.52
CA LYS A 316 -15.68 -38.06 -39.02
C LYS A 316 -14.79 -36.98 -39.65
N GLN A 317 -13.65 -36.68 -39.00
CA GLN A 317 -12.28 -36.89 -39.52
C GLN A 317 -11.24 -36.38 -38.49
N ARG A 318 -10.47 -37.26 -37.83
CA ARG A 318 -9.16 -37.85 -38.21
C ARG A 318 -7.93 -36.93 -37.98
N ARG A 319 -7.08 -37.33 -37.01
CA ARG A 319 -5.63 -37.04 -36.91
C ARG A 319 -4.86 -37.72 -38.06
N PRO A 320 -3.56 -37.42 -38.29
CA PRO A 320 -2.51 -38.23 -37.64
C PRO A 320 -1.22 -37.49 -37.21
N GLN A 321 -0.49 -38.17 -36.32
CA GLN A 321 0.87 -37.92 -35.80
C GLN A 321 1.95 -37.95 -36.89
N ARG A 322 3.16 -37.43 -36.59
CA ARG A 322 4.38 -38.24 -36.29
C ARG A 322 5.64 -37.35 -36.24
N GLY A 323 6.52 -37.59 -35.28
CA GLY A 323 7.86 -37.00 -35.27
C GLY A 323 8.63 -37.15 -33.96
N GLU A 324 8.67 -38.36 -33.40
CA GLU A 324 9.65 -38.71 -32.35
C GLU A 324 11.06 -38.74 -32.96
N ARG A 325 12.08 -38.30 -32.20
CA ARG A 325 13.01 -39.23 -31.50
C ARG A 325 14.13 -38.51 -30.72
N PRO A 326 14.77 -39.23 -29.77
CA PRO A 326 15.21 -38.70 -28.48
C PRO A 326 16.67 -39.04 -28.15
N ARG A 327 17.11 -38.68 -26.93
CA ARG A 327 18.12 -39.32 -26.03
C ARG A 327 18.86 -38.21 -25.27
N GLY A 328 19.13 -38.28 -23.98
CA GLY A 328 18.95 -39.31 -22.95
C GLY A 328 19.26 -38.60 -21.62
N GLY A 329 18.53 -38.88 -20.54
CA GLY A 329 18.90 -39.91 -19.56
C GLY A 329 19.42 -39.18 -18.31
N GLY A 330 18.59 -38.97 -17.29
CA GLY A 330 18.41 -39.88 -16.16
C GLY A 330 19.19 -39.31 -14.95
N THR A 331 18.84 -39.44 -13.68
CA THR A 331 17.83 -40.23 -12.98
C THR A 331 17.73 -39.67 -11.55
N ARG A 332 16.51 -39.64 -10.99
CA ARG A 332 16.09 -39.72 -9.56
C ARG A 332 16.91 -38.98 -8.48
N GLY A 333 16.19 -38.14 -7.73
CA GLY A 333 16.59 -37.69 -6.39
C GLY A 333 15.45 -37.01 -5.66
N ASN A 334 14.64 -37.82 -4.97
CA ASN A 334 13.66 -37.42 -3.97
C ASN A 334 14.29 -36.46 -2.93
N ARG A 335 13.68 -35.31 -2.61
CA ARG A 335 13.90 -34.65 -1.31
C ARG A 335 12.80 -33.66 -0.93
N SER A 336 12.32 -33.92 0.28
CA SER A 336 11.34 -33.20 1.08
C SER A 336 11.67 -31.73 1.35
N SER A 337 10.60 -30.98 1.58
CA SER A 337 10.46 -29.92 2.59
C SER A 337 11.68 -29.71 3.50
N SER A 338 12.31 -28.54 3.40
CA SER A 338 13.05 -27.96 4.51
C SER A 338 12.98 -26.43 4.47
N LYS A 339 12.49 -25.87 5.57
CA LYS A 339 12.51 -24.44 5.92
C LYS A 339 13.91 -23.88 5.70
N ARG A 340 14.05 -22.78 4.95
CA ARG A 340 15.31 -22.03 4.91
C ARG A 340 15.40 -21.13 6.15
N PRO A 341 16.45 -21.26 6.99
CA PRO A 341 16.81 -20.24 7.95
C PRO A 341 17.35 -19.01 7.21
N GLN A 342 17.04 -17.85 7.77
CA GLN A 342 17.58 -16.55 7.39
C GLN A 342 19.11 -16.61 7.48
N ALA A 343 19.79 -16.47 6.33
CA ALA A 343 21.24 -16.42 6.29
C ALA A 343 21.69 -15.07 6.88
N GLU A 344 22.31 -15.12 8.06
CA GLU A 344 23.18 -14.08 8.57
C GLU A 344 24.20 -13.74 7.49
N THR A 345 24.08 -12.54 6.93
CA THR A 345 25.02 -12.05 5.93
C THR A 345 26.34 -11.78 6.66
N LEU A 346 27.31 -12.65 6.40
CA LEU A 346 28.70 -12.49 6.82
C LEU A 346 29.17 -11.07 6.47
N THR A 347 29.45 -10.32 7.52
CA THR A 347 29.94 -8.95 7.50
C THR A 347 31.31 -8.86 6.86
N ASN A 348 31.42 -7.97 5.89
CA ASN A 348 32.69 -7.41 5.42
C ASN A 348 33.38 -6.70 6.62
N PRO A 349 34.59 -7.10 7.05
CA PRO A 349 35.16 -6.70 8.35
C PRO A 349 35.63 -5.23 8.44
N ASP A 350 35.67 -4.47 7.34
CA ASP A 350 36.32 -3.15 7.29
C ASP A 350 35.41 -1.92 7.49
N ARG A 351 34.15 -2.10 7.88
CA ARG A 351 33.31 -0.96 8.34
C ARG A 351 32.59 -1.31 9.64
N ALA A 352 33.33 -1.22 10.74
CA ALA A 352 32.78 -1.34 12.09
C ALA A 352 31.61 -0.36 12.26
N ARG A 353 30.40 -0.89 12.46
CA ARG A 353 29.22 -0.09 12.76
C ARG A 353 29.22 0.26 14.24
N CYS A 354 28.68 1.44 14.57
CA CYS A 354 28.51 1.88 15.94
C CYS A 354 27.62 0.90 16.71
N LYS A 355 28.11 0.39 17.84
CA LYS A 355 27.36 -0.54 18.68
C LYS A 355 26.06 0.04 19.27
N ALA A 356 25.97 1.37 19.38
CA ALA A 356 24.79 2.06 19.91
C ALA A 356 23.76 2.39 18.81
N CYS A 357 24.13 3.21 17.82
CA CYS A 357 23.19 3.73 16.82
C CYS A 357 23.21 2.98 15.48
N LEU A 358 24.08 1.98 15.30
CA LEU A 358 24.32 1.23 14.05
C LEU A 358 24.80 2.06 12.85
N GLY A 359 25.14 3.33 13.08
CA GLY A 359 25.76 4.20 12.07
C GLY A 359 27.18 3.75 11.73
N PHE A 360 27.71 4.27 10.61
CA PHE A 360 29.07 4.01 10.17
C PHE A 360 30.08 4.95 10.84
N HIS A 361 30.23 4.83 12.16
CA HIS A 361 31.23 5.53 12.95
C HIS A 361 31.55 4.74 14.22
N GLU A 362 32.62 5.09 14.91
CA GLU A 362 32.98 4.47 16.19
C GLU A 362 32.04 4.93 17.33
N LEU A 363 31.89 4.13 18.39
CA LEU A 363 31.07 4.47 19.56
C LEU A 363 31.53 5.79 20.24
N SER A 364 32.83 6.06 20.23
CA SER A 364 33.46 7.29 20.72
C SER A 364 32.98 8.58 20.02
N GLN A 365 32.53 8.45 18.76
CA GLN A 365 32.07 9.55 17.90
C GLN A 365 30.55 9.60 17.76
N CYS A 366 29.81 8.79 18.53
CA CYS A 366 28.36 8.71 18.43
C CYS A 366 27.68 9.90 19.12
N PHE A 367 27.04 10.80 18.38
CA PHE A 367 26.31 11.95 18.95
C PHE A 367 25.11 11.54 19.82
N TYR A 368 24.52 10.37 19.56
CA TYR A 368 23.40 9.85 20.35
C TYR A 368 23.83 9.20 21.66
N ALA A 369 25.05 8.68 21.76
CA ALA A 369 25.56 8.02 22.95
C ALA A 369 26.47 8.95 23.79
N VAL A 370 27.20 9.85 23.12
CA VAL A 370 28.11 10.82 23.71
C VAL A 370 27.63 12.23 23.35
N SER A 371 26.81 12.82 24.21
CA SER A 371 26.17 14.12 23.96
C SER A 371 27.16 15.28 23.86
N SER A 372 28.34 15.16 24.50
CA SER A 372 29.42 16.15 24.47
C SER A 372 30.09 16.30 23.08
N LYS A 373 29.89 15.36 22.17
CA LYS A 373 30.43 15.39 20.80
C LYS A 373 29.45 15.94 19.77
N ALA A 374 28.21 16.22 20.16
CA ALA A 374 27.24 16.83 19.27
C ALA A 374 27.61 18.31 18.98
N PRO A 375 27.64 18.75 17.71
CA PRO A 375 27.82 20.16 17.37
C PRO A 375 26.76 21.07 18.01
N LYS A 376 27.11 22.33 18.30
CA LYS A 376 26.13 23.33 18.78
C LYS A 376 25.03 23.50 17.73
N GLY A 377 23.77 23.25 18.10
CA GLY A 377 22.61 23.28 17.20
C GLY A 377 22.24 21.94 16.54
N TRP A 378 22.89 20.83 16.93
CA TRP A 378 22.53 19.51 16.42
C TRP A 378 21.15 19.05 16.93
N ILE A 379 20.26 18.67 16.02
CA ILE A 379 18.90 18.20 16.32
C ILE A 379 18.90 16.66 16.24
N PRO A 380 18.62 15.95 17.36
CA PRO A 380 18.59 14.49 17.36
C PRO A 380 17.36 13.95 16.62
N ASN A 381 17.54 12.89 15.83
CA ASN A 381 16.42 12.08 15.34
C ASN A 381 15.84 11.26 16.50
N GLU A 382 14.56 11.46 16.80
CA GLU A 382 13.89 10.84 17.96
C GLU A 382 13.84 9.30 17.86
N THR A 383 13.79 8.74 16.65
CA THR A 383 13.82 7.30 16.41
C THR A 383 15.19 6.70 16.73
N SER A 384 16.27 7.34 16.28
CA SER A 384 17.64 6.89 16.57
C SER A 384 17.99 7.07 18.05
N LYS A 385 17.49 8.13 18.69
CA LYS A 385 17.63 8.37 20.12
C LYS A 385 16.94 7.28 20.96
N ARG A 386 15.71 6.90 20.62
CA ARG A 386 14.98 5.79 21.28
C ARG A 386 15.71 4.46 21.12
N LEU A 387 16.18 4.16 19.90
CA LEU A 387 16.95 2.96 19.62
C LEU A 387 18.22 2.87 20.48
N VAL A 388 18.98 3.96 20.58
CA VAL A 388 20.21 4.03 21.38
C VAL A 388 19.90 3.88 22.86
N GLN A 389 18.86 4.55 23.37
CA GLN A 389 18.42 4.41 24.76
C GLN A 389 17.98 2.99 25.10
N GLN A 390 17.26 2.32 24.19
CA GLN A 390 16.82 0.94 24.39
C GLN A 390 18.03 -0.01 24.40
N ARG A 391 18.98 0.14 23.48
CA ARG A 391 20.20 -0.68 23.48
C ARG A 391 21.11 -0.48 24.69
N ILE A 392 21.21 0.75 25.19
CA ILE A 392 21.94 1.03 26.42
C ILE A 392 21.25 0.39 27.63
N LYS A 393 19.92 0.26 27.62
CA LYS A 393 19.19 -0.46 28.67
C LYS A 393 19.36 -1.98 28.58
N ASP A 394 19.40 -2.52 27.35
CA ASP A 394 19.42 -3.96 27.11
C ASP A 394 20.84 -4.56 27.20
N ASP A 395 21.90 -3.79 26.92
CA ASP A 395 23.31 -4.23 26.96
C ASP A 395 24.10 -3.51 28.05
N SER A 396 24.40 -4.23 29.14
CA SER A 396 25.17 -3.72 30.29
C SER A 396 26.61 -3.35 29.95
N ASN A 397 27.24 -4.02 28.99
CA ASN A 397 28.61 -3.75 28.56
C ASN A 397 28.66 -2.47 27.70
N LEU A 398 27.66 -2.28 26.83
CA LEU A 398 27.48 -1.04 26.09
C LEU A 398 27.20 0.15 27.02
N ALA A 399 26.38 -0.04 28.04
CA ALA A 399 26.09 0.99 29.04
C ALA A 399 27.35 1.45 29.78
N GLU A 400 28.22 0.50 30.16
CA GLU A 400 29.49 0.81 30.82
C GLU A 400 30.46 1.55 29.90
N GLN A 401 30.57 1.15 28.63
CA GLN A 401 31.41 1.82 27.63
C GLN A 401 30.94 3.27 27.40
N VAL A 402 29.63 3.50 27.26
CA VAL A 402 29.05 4.83 27.08
C VAL A 402 29.25 5.71 28.32
N SER A 403 29.10 5.14 29.52
CA SER A 403 29.36 5.84 30.78
C SER A 403 30.82 6.28 30.90
N ARG A 404 31.78 5.41 30.52
CA ARG A 404 33.22 5.74 30.49
C ARG A 404 33.54 6.86 29.49
N LEU A 405 32.93 6.84 28.30
CA LEU A 405 33.13 7.86 27.26
C LEU A 405 32.54 9.23 27.64
N ASN A 406 31.40 9.25 28.34
CA ASN A 406 30.81 10.48 28.86
C ASN A 406 31.63 11.06 30.03
N LYS A 407 32.26 10.21 30.85
CA LYS A 407 33.18 10.65 31.91
C LYS A 407 34.51 11.19 31.37
N SER A 408 35.06 10.60 30.30
CA SER A 408 36.33 11.05 29.70
C SER A 408 36.20 12.32 28.87
N THR A 409 34.99 12.76 28.54
CA THR A 409 34.71 13.98 27.77
C THR A 409 34.10 15.11 28.60
N ALA A 410 33.95 14.92 29.92
CA ALA A 410 33.57 15.98 30.83
C ALA A 410 34.75 16.97 30.99
N PRO A 411 34.52 18.29 30.86
CA PRO A 411 35.58 19.28 31.09
C PRO A 411 36.00 19.25 32.56
N THR A 412 37.29 19.08 32.81
CA THR A 412 37.93 19.40 34.09
C THR A 412 37.68 20.88 34.38
N MET A 413 36.76 21.16 35.30
CA MET A 413 36.64 22.46 35.96
C MET A 413 37.88 22.61 36.84
N THR A 414 38.89 23.32 36.35
CA THR A 414 39.98 23.87 37.18
C THR A 414 39.46 25.13 37.84
N GLU A 415 39.51 25.13 39.18
CA GLU A 415 39.44 26.31 40.06
C GLU A 415 40.52 27.35 39.74
#